data_AF-A0A3B8X5H3-F1
#
_entry.id   AF-A0A3B8X5H3-F1
#
_cell.length_a   1.000
_cell.length_b   1.000
_cell.length_c   1.000
_cell.angle_alpha   90.00
_cell.angle_beta   90.00
_cell.angle_gamma   90.00
#
_symmetry.space_group_name_H-M   'P 1'
#
loop_
_entity.id
_entity.type
_entity.pdbx_description
1 polymer ?
#
loop_
_entity_poly.entity_id
_entity_poly.type
_entity_poly.pdbx_seq_one_letter_code
_entity_poly.pdbx_strand_id
1 'polypeptide(L)'
;MIPYNANNLVKTIRVEVEERQAFLDPGLTLASLADRCRTNRTYVSSALMELGGFFVYINSLRLTFAASWRKTHPGTTLEQVALASGFHCRQTYYNVRRQLEH
;
A
#
# COMPACT_ATOMS: atom_id res chain seq x y z
N MET A 1 -1.62 10.71 26.37
CA MET A 1 -1.06 10.26 25.08
C MET A 1 0.18 9.46 25.41
N ILE A 2 0.16 8.14 25.25
CA ILE A 2 1.31 7.28 25.59
C ILE A 2 2.35 7.44 24.47
N PRO A 3 3.64 7.66 24.77
CA PRO A 3 4.67 7.73 23.74
C PRO A 3 4.76 6.38 23.03
N TYR A 4 4.28 6.35 21.78
CA TYR A 4 4.32 5.15 20.96
C TYR A 4 5.77 4.93 20.54
N ASN A 5 6.34 3.77 20.88
CA ASN A 5 7.66 3.39 20.39
C ASN A 5 7.58 3.25 18.85
N ALA A 6 8.32 4.08 18.11
CA ALA A 6 8.27 4.11 16.64
C ALA A 6 8.46 2.72 15.99
N ASN A 7 9.30 1.88 16.60
CA ASN A 7 9.52 0.50 16.15
C ASN A 7 8.25 -0.37 16.24
N ASN A 8 7.40 -0.14 17.23
CA ASN A 8 6.13 -0.86 17.36
C ASN A 8 5.10 -0.35 16.34
N LEU A 9 5.17 0.92 15.94
CA LEU A 9 4.22 1.48 14.98
C LEU A 9 4.50 0.96 13.57
N VAL A 10 5.76 0.92 13.16
CA VAL A 10 6.14 0.33 11.87
C VAL A 10 5.71 -1.14 11.81
N LYS A 11 5.91 -1.91 12.88
CA LYS A 11 5.40 -3.30 12.96
C LYS A 11 3.89 -3.38 12.80
N THR A 12 3.14 -2.53 13.50
CA THR A 12 1.68 -2.48 13.40
C THR A 12 1.22 -2.12 11.99
N ILE A 13 1.87 -1.14 11.36
CA ILE A 13 1.61 -0.75 9.96
C ILE A 13 1.86 -1.94 9.03
N ARG A 14 2.97 -2.67 9.20
CA ARG A 14 3.27 -3.85 8.37
C ARG A 14 2.22 -4.94 8.52
N VAL A 15 1.75 -5.21 9.74
CA VAL A 15 0.67 -6.18 9.97
C VAL A 15 -0.62 -5.74 9.25
N GLU A 16 -1.03 -4.48 9.40
CA GLU A 16 -2.25 -3.99 8.74
C GLU A 16 -2.12 -3.96 7.21
N VAL A 17 -0.97 -3.52 6.71
CA VAL A 17 -0.77 -3.32 5.27
C VAL A 17 -0.42 -4.63 4.58
N GLU A 18 0.63 -5.33 5.01
CA GLU A 18 1.18 -6.49 4.31
C GLU A 18 0.42 -7.78 4.66
N GLU A 19 0.26 -8.10 5.95
CA GLU A 19 -0.36 -9.36 6.37
C GLU A 19 -1.88 -9.36 6.16
N ARG A 20 -2.56 -8.27 6.52
CA ARG A 20 -3.99 -8.09 6.28
C ARG A 20 -4.31 -7.55 4.89
N GLN A 21 -3.29 -7.34 4.07
CA GLN A 21 -3.38 -6.90 2.68
C GLN A 21 -4.21 -5.62 2.49
N ALA A 22 -4.19 -4.68 3.45
CA ALA A 22 -4.94 -3.43 3.31
C ALA A 22 -4.50 -2.61 2.07
N PHE A 23 -3.30 -2.84 1.52
CA PHE A 23 -2.88 -2.22 0.25
C PHE A 23 -3.79 -2.60 -0.93
N LEU A 24 -4.55 -3.70 -0.87
CA LEU A 24 -5.52 -4.09 -1.90
C LEU A 24 -6.81 -3.26 -1.88
N ASP A 25 -7.06 -2.50 -0.81
CA ASP A 25 -8.18 -1.57 -0.74
C ASP A 25 -7.86 -0.31 -1.57
N PRO A 26 -8.59 -0.04 -2.68
CA PRO A 26 -8.35 1.15 -3.48
C PRO A 26 -8.67 2.44 -2.71
N GLY A 27 -9.54 2.38 -1.70
CA GLY A 27 -9.87 3.49 -0.80
C GLY A 27 -8.90 3.67 0.37
N LEU A 28 -7.82 2.90 0.45
CA LEU A 28 -6.83 3.04 1.53
C LEU A 28 -6.19 4.43 1.48
N THR A 29 -6.44 5.20 2.55
CA THR A 29 -5.83 6.51 2.80
C THR A 29 -4.97 6.48 4.05
N LEU A 30 -4.08 7.46 4.19
CA LEU A 30 -3.30 7.67 5.42
C LEU A 30 -4.19 7.82 6.66
N ALA A 31 -5.38 8.44 6.52
CA ALA A 31 -6.35 8.57 7.60
C ALA A 31 -6.91 7.19 8.01
N SER A 32 -7.42 6.43 7.04
CA SER A 32 -7.94 5.08 7.32
C SER A 32 -6.88 4.13 7.88
N LEU A 33 -5.61 4.29 7.48
CA LEU A 33 -4.51 3.49 8.04
C LEU A 33 -4.19 3.90 9.48
N ALA A 34 -4.25 5.19 9.81
CA ALA A 34 -4.10 5.67 11.18
C ALA A 34 -5.20 5.13 12.10
N ASP A 35 -6.45 5.10 11.61
CA ASP A 35 -7.58 4.52 12.35
C ASP A 35 -7.35 3.02 12.61
N ARG A 36 -6.93 2.26 11.60
CA ARG A 36 -6.57 0.83 11.73
C ARG A 36 -5.43 0.61 12.74
N CYS A 37 -4.44 1.50 12.74
CA CYS A 37 -3.31 1.47 13.67
C CYS A 37 -3.62 2.10 15.04
N ARG A 38 -4.84 2.59 15.27
CA ARG A 38 -5.28 3.29 16.49
C ARG A 38 -4.34 4.45 16.89
N THR A 39 -3.94 5.25 15.92
CA THR A 39 -3.06 6.43 16.10
C THR A 39 -3.56 7.59 15.22
N ASN A 40 -2.73 8.61 15.02
CA ASN A 40 -3.03 9.73 14.13
C ASN A 40 -2.19 9.70 12.84
N ARG A 41 -2.65 10.48 11.86
CA ARG A 41 -2.01 10.61 10.54
C ARG A 41 -0.56 11.05 10.62
N THR A 42 -0.21 11.93 11.57
CA THR A 42 1.15 12.45 11.72
C THR A 42 2.13 11.33 12.06
N TYR A 43 1.81 10.50 13.05
CA TYR A 43 2.68 9.38 13.44
C TYR A 43 2.82 8.34 12.33
N VAL A 44 1.72 7.98 11.65
CA VAL A 44 1.80 7.05 10.51
C VAL A 44 2.64 7.64 9.38
N SER A 45 2.44 8.92 9.05
CA SER A 45 3.23 9.59 8.02
C SER A 45 4.72 9.57 8.36
N SER A 46 5.06 9.95 9.59
CA SER A 46 6.46 9.96 10.06
C SER A 46 7.07 8.56 10.03
N ALA A 47 6.35 7.54 10.50
CA ALA A 47 6.83 6.16 10.49
C ALA A 47 7.04 5.61 9.06
N LEU A 48 6.21 6.02 8.10
CA LEU A 48 6.32 5.60 6.71
C LEU A 48 7.42 6.34 5.94
N MET A 49 7.95 7.48 6.43
CA MET A 49 8.97 8.23 5.71
C MET A 49 10.23 7.40 5.46
N GLU A 50 10.65 6.58 6.42
CA GLU A 50 11.78 5.65 6.26
C GLU A 50 11.54 4.58 5.17
N LEU A 51 10.28 4.35 4.80
CA LEU A 51 9.86 3.45 3.72
C LEU A 51 9.55 4.18 2.40
N GLY A 52 9.95 5.45 2.27
CA GLY A 52 9.68 6.30 1.10
C GLY A 52 8.34 7.06 1.15
N GLY A 53 7.66 7.03 2.30
CA GLY A 53 6.35 7.65 2.50
C GLY A 53 5.18 6.77 2.05
N PHE A 54 3.97 7.18 2.44
CA PHE A 54 2.74 6.38 2.23
C PHE A 54 2.53 5.99 0.76
N PHE A 55 2.68 6.94 -0.16
CA PHE A 55 2.45 6.68 -1.58
C PHE A 55 3.41 5.62 -2.14
N VAL A 56 4.72 5.75 -1.87
CA VAL A 56 5.73 4.82 -2.39
C VAL A 56 5.52 3.44 -1.78
N TYR A 57 5.32 3.36 -0.47
CA TYR A 57 5.21 2.10 0.24
C TYR A 57 3.99 1.28 -0.23
N ILE A 58 2.79 1.87 -0.24
CA ILE A 58 1.57 1.18 -0.66
C ILE A 58 1.65 0.77 -2.13
N ASN A 59 2.07 1.67 -3.00
CA ASN A 59 2.09 1.39 -4.44
C ASN A 59 3.17 0.38 -4.83
N SER A 60 4.30 0.33 -4.13
CA SER A 60 5.30 -0.72 -4.35
C SER A 60 4.72 -2.10 -4.07
N LEU A 61 3.99 -2.26 -2.95
CA LEU A 61 3.30 -3.51 -2.62
C LEU A 61 2.24 -3.89 -3.67
N ARG A 62 1.44 -2.91 -4.12
CA ARG A 62 0.44 -3.11 -5.19
C ARG A 62 1.09 -3.58 -6.50
N LEU A 63 2.23 -3.01 -6.90
CA LEU A 63 2.95 -3.43 -8.11
C LEU A 63 3.55 -4.83 -7.97
N THR A 64 4.15 -5.15 -6.82
CA THR A 64 4.68 -6.50 -6.53
C THR A 64 3.56 -7.54 -6.55
N PHE A 65 2.41 -7.23 -5.97
CA PHE A 65 1.23 -8.08 -6.01
C PHE A 65 0.71 -8.25 -7.44
N ALA A 66 0.58 -7.16 -8.21
CA ALA A 66 0.15 -7.21 -9.61
C ALA A 66 1.03 -8.12 -10.48
N ALA A 67 2.35 -8.05 -10.31
CA ALA A 67 3.30 -8.90 -11.02
C ALA A 67 3.10 -10.39 -10.66
N SER A 68 2.81 -10.68 -9.40
CA SER A 68 2.57 -12.05 -8.90
C SER A 68 1.21 -12.58 -9.38
N TRP A 69 0.16 -11.76 -9.28
CA TRP A 69 -1.20 -12.08 -9.71
C TRP A 69 -1.28 -12.41 -11.20
N ARG A 70 -0.57 -11.64 -12.04
CA ARG A 70 -0.50 -11.89 -13.48
C ARG A 70 0.16 -13.23 -13.82
N LYS A 71 1.14 -13.68 -13.03
CA LYS A 71 1.81 -14.98 -13.23
C LYS A 71 0.89 -16.15 -12.88
N THR A 72 0.06 -15.99 -11.84
CA THR A 72 -0.87 -17.04 -11.39
C THR A 72 -2.18 -17.06 -12.17
N HIS A 73 -2.54 -15.98 -12.86
CA HIS A 73 -3.76 -15.88 -13.68
C HIS A 73 -3.41 -15.54 -15.14
N PRO A 74 -2.81 -16.48 -15.89
CA PRO A 74 -2.54 -16.28 -17.31
C PRO A 74 -3.84 -15.99 -18.06
N GLY A 75 -3.80 -15.04 -19.00
CA GLY A 75 -4.96 -14.63 -19.80
C GLY A 75 -5.79 -13.49 -19.20
N THR A 76 -5.49 -13.04 -17.98
CA THR A 76 -6.11 -11.82 -17.41
C THR A 76 -5.68 -10.57 -18.16
N THR A 77 -6.62 -9.65 -18.34
CA THR A 77 -6.38 -8.32 -18.89
C THR A 77 -5.65 -7.45 -17.86
N LEU A 78 -4.95 -6.42 -18.36
CA LEU A 78 -4.27 -5.50 -17.46
C LEU A 78 -5.24 -4.70 -16.57
N GLU A 79 -6.47 -4.46 -17.02
CA GLU A 79 -7.52 -3.84 -16.20
C GLU A 79 -7.84 -4.73 -14.99
N GLN A 80 -8.07 -6.03 -15.23
CA GLN A 80 -8.33 -6.99 -14.15
C GLN A 80 -7.16 -7.08 -13.17
N VAL A 81 -5.91 -7.09 -13.67
CA VAL A 81 -4.72 -7.08 -12.81
C VAL A 81 -4.67 -5.81 -11.96
N ALA A 82 -4.93 -4.63 -12.55
CA ALA A 82 -4.93 -3.36 -11.83
C ALA A 82 -5.98 -3.34 -10.71
N LEU A 83 -7.22 -3.71 -11.03
CA LEU A 83 -8.32 -3.77 -10.06
C LEU A 83 -8.04 -4.77 -8.93
N ALA A 84 -7.57 -5.97 -9.27
CA ALA A 84 -7.22 -7.00 -8.28
C ALA A 84 -6.06 -6.58 -7.37
N SER A 85 -5.23 -5.62 -7.80
CA SER A 85 -4.06 -5.15 -7.06
C SER A 85 -4.32 -3.84 -6.30
N GLY A 86 -5.58 -3.44 -6.11
CA GLY A 86 -5.95 -2.25 -5.35
C GLY A 86 -5.80 -0.93 -6.10
N PHE A 87 -5.66 -0.93 -7.42
CA PHE A 87 -5.77 0.28 -8.23
C PHE A 87 -7.22 0.50 -8.67
N HIS A 88 -7.65 1.76 -8.77
CA HIS A 88 -8.99 2.09 -9.27
C HIS A 88 -9.20 1.79 -10.75
N CYS A 89 -8.12 1.84 -11.54
CA CYS A 89 -8.16 1.54 -12.97
C CYS A 89 -6.76 1.30 -13.54
N ARG A 90 -6.71 0.78 -14.77
CA ARG A 90 -5.44 0.57 -15.51
C ARG A 90 -4.60 1.83 -15.69
N GLN A 91 -5.20 3.01 -15.86
CA GLN A 91 -4.45 4.25 -16.06
C GLN A 91 -3.61 4.61 -14.83
N THR A 92 -4.19 4.50 -13.64
CA THR A 92 -3.50 4.75 -12.37
C THR A 92 -2.36 3.76 -12.16
N TYR A 93 -2.58 2.48 -12.47
CA TYR A 93 -1.53 1.46 -12.46
C TYR A 93 -0.33 1.86 -13.35
N TYR A 94 -0.58 2.28 -14.60
CA TYR A 94 0.51 2.67 -15.51
C TYR A 94 1.28 3.89 -15.02
N ASN A 95 0.58 4.91 -14.52
CA ASN A 95 1.21 6.13 -14.02
C ASN A 95 2.13 5.82 -12.84
N VAL A 96 1.63 5.04 -11.87
CA VAL A 96 2.39 4.60 -10.71
C VAL A 96 3.60 3.76 -11.10
N ARG A 97 3.41 2.80 -12.01
CA ARG A 97 4.49 1.95 -12.50
C ARG A 97 5.60 2.76 -13.15
N ARG A 98 5.25 3.72 -14.02
CA ARG A 98 6.21 4.64 -14.64
C ARG A 98 6.94 5.53 -13.63
N GLN A 99 6.27 5.92 -12.55
CA GLN A 99 6.84 6.78 -11.51
C GLN A 99 7.81 6.02 -10.58
N LEU A 100 7.66 4.70 -10.43
CA LEU A 100 8.48 3.89 -9.53
C LEU A 100 9.55 3.05 -10.23
N GLU A 101 9.49 2.87 -11.56
CA GLU A 101 10.49 2.15 -12.38
C GLU A 101 11.72 3.03 -12.76
N HIS A 102 12.21 3.91 -11.87
CA HIS A 102 13.43 4.71 -12.11
C HIS A 102 14.73 3.93 -11.91
#